data_AF-A0A7Z2SNM2-F1
#
_entry.id   AF-A0A7Z2SNM2-F1
#
_cell.length_a   1.000
_cell.length_b   1.000
_cell.length_c   1.000
_cell.angle_alpha   90.00
_cell.angle_beta   90.00
_cell.angle_gamma   90.00
#
_symmetry.space_group_name_H-M   'P 1'
#
loop_
_entity.id
_entity.type
_entity.pdbx_description
1 polymer ?
#
loop_
_entity_poly.entity_id
_entity_poly.type
_entity_poly.pdbx_seq_one_letter_code
_entity_poly.pdbx_strand_id
1 'polypeptide(L)'
;MAEAKPYHAELITNGDSVEIFVSDADEKPMSAAGFKGVAIFQIGGKVERIELRLSESGALAGKAGVAVPQTVKGAVQLTGPDGKTINARFD
;
A
#
# COMPACT_ATOMS: atom_id res chain seq x y z
N MET A 1 16.00 15.57 13.14
CA MET A 1 15.03 14.79 13.93
C MET A 1 14.20 14.02 12.92
N ALA A 2 14.28 12.69 12.92
CA ALA A 2 13.49 11.88 11.99
C ALA A 2 12.15 11.58 12.68
N GLU A 3 11.04 12.07 12.11
CA GLU A 3 9.72 11.65 12.55
C GLU A 3 9.61 10.15 12.26
N ALA A 4 9.47 9.33 13.31
CA ALA A 4 9.16 7.92 13.14
C ALA A 4 7.81 7.84 12.42
N LYS A 5 7.79 7.22 11.23
CA LYS A 5 6.52 6.97 10.54
C LYS A 5 5.69 6.08 11.47
N PRO A 6 4.47 6.47 11.85
CA PRO A 6 3.68 5.73 12.84
C PRO A 6 3.30 4.32 12.38
N TYR A 7 3.45 4.05 11.07
CA TYR A 7 3.18 2.75 10.47
C TYR A 7 4.21 2.43 9.39
N HIS A 8 4.49 1.15 9.23
CA HIS A 8 5.23 0.55 8.13
C HIS A 8 4.24 -0.07 7.13
N ALA A 9 4.55 0.02 5.84
CA ALA A 9 3.73 -0.56 4.78
C ALA A 9 4.60 -1.44 3.88
N GLU A 10 4.20 -2.69 3.72
CA GLU A 10 4.87 -3.67 2.85
C GLU A 10 3.96 -3.98 1.66
N LEU A 11 4.55 -3.98 0.45
CA LEU A 11 3.85 -4.27 -0.80
C LEU A 11 4.17 -5.68 -1.25
N ILE A 12 3.14 -6.49 -1.47
CA ILE A 12 3.21 -7.77 -2.16
C ILE A 12 2.45 -7.66 -3.48
N THR A 13 3.07 -8.12 -4.57
CA THR A 13 2.45 -8.17 -5.90
C THR A 13 2.28 -9.62 -6.35
N ASN A 14 1.11 -9.98 -6.85
CA ASN A 14 0.83 -11.30 -7.41
C ASN A 14 -0.01 -11.17 -8.68
N GLY A 15 0.63 -11.30 -9.86
CA GLY A 15 -0.04 -11.09 -11.13
C GLY A 15 -0.54 -9.65 -11.26
N ASP A 16 -1.85 -9.47 -11.41
CA ASP A 16 -2.52 -8.15 -11.48
C ASP A 16 -2.88 -7.58 -10.10
N SER A 17 -2.64 -8.34 -9.03
CA SER A 17 -3.10 -8.02 -7.69
C SER A 17 -1.98 -7.43 -6.85
N VAL A 18 -2.33 -6.44 -6.03
CA VAL A 18 -1.44 -5.81 -5.05
C VAL A 18 -2.04 -5.95 -3.67
N GLU A 19 -1.24 -6.27 -2.67
CA GLU A 19 -1.61 -6.28 -1.26
C GLU A 19 -0.64 -5.41 -0.47
N ILE A 20 -1.18 -4.57 0.40
CA ILE A 20 -0.44 -3.70 1.31
C ILE A 20 -0.69 -4.16 2.74
N PHE A 21 0.34 -4.71 3.35
CA PHE A 21 0.34 -5.04 4.77
C PHE A 21 0.78 -3.83 5.57
N VAL A 22 0.11 -3.59 6.71
CA VAL A 22 0.42 -2.48 7.60
C VAL A 22 0.94 -3.05 8.90
N SER A 23 2.03 -2.49 9.39
CA SER A 23 2.60 -2.76 10.71
C SER A 23 2.73 -1.46 11.50
N ASP A 24 2.73 -1.55 12.83
CA ASP A 24 3.04 -0.39 13.67
C ASP A 24 4.54 -0.04 13.64
N ALA A 25 4.92 0.98 14.41
CA ALA A 25 6.30 1.47 14.49
C ALA A 25 7.31 0.44 15.06
N ASP A 26 6.83 -0.63 15.71
CA ASP A 26 7.64 -1.74 16.22
C ASP A 26 7.65 -2.93 15.23
N GLU A 27 7.26 -2.68 13.97
CA GLU A 27 7.11 -3.68 12.90
C GLU A 27 6.10 -4.80 13.21
N LYS A 28 5.20 -4.59 14.17
CA LYS A 28 4.18 -5.58 14.51
C LYS A 28 3.04 -5.54 13.48
N PRO A 29 2.72 -6.67 12.82
CA PRO A 29 1.61 -6.73 11.87
C PRO A 29 0.29 -6.35 12.52
N MET A 30 -0.51 -5.56 11.81
CA MET A 30 -1.85 -5.15 12.23
C MET A 30 -2.87 -5.25 11.10
N SER A 31 -4.15 -5.30 11.46
CA SER A 31 -5.23 -5.19 10.48
C SER A 31 -5.29 -3.77 9.93
N ALA A 32 -5.41 -3.65 8.62
CA ALA A 32 -5.65 -2.38 7.94
C ALA A 32 -7.13 -1.97 7.94
N ALA A 33 -7.96 -2.55 8.81
CA ALA A 33 -9.36 -2.18 8.94
C ALA A 33 -9.51 -0.69 9.29
N GLY A 34 -10.42 0.00 8.61
CA GLY A 34 -10.62 1.44 8.75
C GLY A 34 -9.63 2.31 7.96
N PHE A 35 -8.59 1.71 7.37
CA PHE A 35 -7.73 2.43 6.44
C PHE A 35 -8.37 2.52 5.05
N LYS A 36 -8.07 3.61 4.36
CA LYS A 36 -8.33 3.78 2.92
C LYS A 36 -7.00 3.93 2.21
N GLY A 37 -6.84 3.27 1.08
CA GLY A 37 -5.57 3.29 0.35
C GLY A 37 -5.74 3.56 -1.14
N VAL A 38 -4.75 4.24 -1.71
CA VAL A 38 -4.56 4.34 -3.17
C VAL A 38 -3.11 4.05 -3.47
N ALA A 39 -2.86 3.10 -4.36
CA ALA A 39 -1.54 2.89 -4.94
C ALA A 39 -1.44 3.62 -6.28
N ILE A 40 -0.32 4.30 -6.49
CA ILE A 40 0.03 4.97 -7.75
C ILE A 40 1.36 4.39 -8.19
N PHE A 41 1.31 3.53 -9.21
CA PHE A 41 2.47 2.78 -9.69
C PHE A 41 2.81 3.13 -11.13
N GLN A 42 4.09 3.06 -11.46
CA GLN A 42 4.57 3.14 -12.83
C GLN A 42 4.74 1.73 -13.38
N ILE A 43 3.81 1.29 -14.23
CA ILE A 43 3.78 -0.05 -14.81
C ILE A 43 3.91 0.08 -16.33
N GLY A 44 4.93 -0.55 -16.92
CA GLY A 44 5.17 -0.48 -18.36
C GLY A 44 5.33 0.95 -18.91
N GLY A 45 5.89 1.86 -18.11
CA GLY A 45 6.06 3.28 -18.47
C GLY A 45 4.80 4.14 -18.32
N LYS A 46 3.67 3.58 -17.90
CA LYS A 46 2.41 4.31 -17.63
C LYS A 46 2.17 4.43 -16.14
N VAL A 47 1.51 5.51 -15.73
CA VAL A 47 1.02 5.66 -14.36
C VAL A 47 -0.32 4.97 -14.23
N GLU A 48 -0.42 4.09 -13.25
CA GLU A 48 -1.61 3.34 -12.92
C GLU A 48 -2.05 3.65 -11.49
N ARG A 49 -3.32 3.98 -11.33
CA ARG A 49 -3.94 4.29 -10.04
C ARG A 49 -4.83 3.14 -9.64
N ILE A 50 -4.51 2.50 -8.52
CA ILE A 50 -5.21 1.33 -8.00
C ILE A 50 -5.87 1.73 -6.68
N GLU A 51 -7.19 1.62 -6.61
CA GLU A 51 -7.92 1.74 -5.34
C GLU A 51 -7.67 0.51 -4.48
N LEU A 52 -7.35 0.73 -3.20
CA LEU A 52 -7.12 -0.34 -2.24
C LEU A 52 -8.28 -0.45 -1.26
N ARG A 53 -8.72 -1.68 -0.99
CA ARG A 53 -9.81 -2.01 -0.07
C ARG A 53 -9.39 -3.11 0.89
N LEU A 54 -9.99 -3.15 2.07
CA LEU A 54 -9.72 -4.19 3.06
C LEU A 54 -10.02 -5.57 2.46
N SER A 55 -9.03 -6.47 2.49
CA SER A 55 -9.15 -7.87 2.08
C SER A 55 -9.53 -8.77 3.26
N GLU A 56 -9.84 -10.02 2.97
CA GLU A 56 -10.06 -11.06 3.98
C GLU A 56 -8.79 -11.38 4.80
N SER A 57 -7.60 -11.14 4.23
CA SER A 57 -6.31 -11.26 4.93
C SER A 57 -6.07 -10.15 5.95
N GLY A 58 -6.92 -9.12 5.99
CA GLY A 58 -6.76 -7.94 6.83
C GLY A 58 -5.79 -6.90 6.26
N ALA A 59 -5.26 -7.12 5.05
CA ALA A 59 -4.44 -6.17 4.28
C ALA A 59 -5.31 -5.23 3.43
N LEU A 60 -4.68 -4.24 2.80
CA LEU A 60 -5.33 -3.44 1.76
C LEU A 60 -4.98 -4.00 0.38
N ALA A 61 -5.97 -4.54 -0.32
CA ALA A 61 -5.80 -5.15 -1.63
C ALA A 61 -6.42 -4.31 -2.75
N GLY A 62 -5.81 -4.36 -3.93
CA GLY A 62 -6.34 -3.77 -5.14
C GLY A 62 -5.93 -4.55 -6.38
N LYS A 63 -6.58 -4.25 -7.51
CA LYS A 63 -6.26 -4.83 -8.81
C LYS A 63 -5.85 -3.76 -9.82
N ALA A 64 -4.70 -3.99 -10.44
CA ALA A 64 -4.29 -3.32 -11.66
C ALA A 64 -5.04 -3.91 -12.87
N GLY A 65 -5.10 -3.16 -13.96
CA GLY A 65 -5.53 -3.61 -15.27
C GLY A 65 -4.48 -4.44 -16.02
N VAL A 66 -3.25 -4.50 -15.52
CA VAL A 66 -2.15 -5.32 -16.08
C VAL A 66 -1.33 -5.96 -14.96
N ALA A 67 -0.47 -6.93 -15.32
CA ALA A 67 0.44 -7.55 -14.36
C ALA A 67 1.40 -6.52 -13.74
N VAL A 68 1.51 -6.52 -12.41
CA VAL A 68 2.38 -5.66 -11.65
C VAL A 68 3.73 -6.37 -11.44
N PRO A 69 4.87 -5.76 -11.81
CA PRO A 69 6.17 -6.36 -11.58
C PRO A 69 6.48 -6.40 -10.07
N GLN A 70 7.29 -7.39 -9.65
CA GLN A 70 7.72 -7.52 -8.25
C GLN A 70 8.47 -6.30 -7.72
N THR A 71 9.19 -5.61 -8.60
CA THR A 71 9.80 -4.31 -8.31
C THR A 71 9.07 -3.26 -9.12
N VAL A 72 8.24 -2.47 -8.44
CA VAL A 72 7.43 -1.42 -9.06
C VAL A 72 7.76 -0.07 -8.44
N LYS A 73 7.96 0.92 -9.30
CA LYS A 73 8.16 2.30 -8.88
C LYS A 73 6.82 2.94 -8.55
N GLY A 74 6.74 3.68 -7.46
CA GLY A 74 5.59 4.49 -7.16
C GLY A 74 5.39 4.75 -5.68
N ALA A 75 4.15 5.06 -5.32
CA ALA A 75 3.80 5.35 -3.95
C ALA A 75 2.43 4.80 -3.59
N VAL A 76 2.28 4.41 -2.34
CA VAL A 76 1.01 4.06 -1.73
C VAL A 76 0.68 5.13 -0.70
N GLN A 77 -0.47 5.76 -0.89
CA GLN A 77 -1.04 6.68 0.08
C GLN A 77 -2.07 5.94 0.91
N LEU A 78 -1.86 5.90 2.23
CA LEU A 78 -2.80 5.32 3.19
C LEU A 78 -3.36 6.42 4.07
N THR A 79 -4.66 6.40 4.31
CA THR A 79 -5.33 7.27 5.28
C THR A 79 -5.88 6.40 6.39
N GLY A 80 -5.39 6.63 7.61
CA GLY A 80 -5.82 5.91 8.81
C GLY A 80 -7.21 6.37 9.29
N PRO A 81 -7.81 5.60 10.23
CA PRO A 81 -9.10 5.95 10.84
C PRO A 81 -9.04 7.23 11.68
N ASP A 82 -7.85 7.66 12.09
CA ASP A 82 -7.59 8.96 12.74
C ASP A 82 -7.55 10.14 11.76
N GLY A 83 -7.74 9.87 10.46
CA GLY A 83 -7.68 10.86 9.38
C GLY A 83 -6.26 11.23 8.96
N LYS A 84 -5.22 10.65 9.57
CA LYS A 84 -3.83 10.93 9.18
C LYS A 84 -3.48 10.17 7.91
N THR A 85 -2.74 10.83 7.04
CA THR A 85 -2.25 10.24 5.80
C THR A 85 -0.76 9.93 5.93
N ILE A 86 -0.38 8.73 5.49
CA ILE A 86 1.01 8.33 5.31
C ILE A 86 1.26 7.97 3.85
N ASN A 87 2.49 8.24 3.41
CA ASN A 87 2.95 7.90 2.07
C ASN A 87 4.12 6.92 2.18
N ALA A 88 3.92 5.72 1.66
CA ALA A 88 4.96 4.72 1.45
C ALA A 88 5.44 4.83 0.00
N ARG A 89 6.75 4.89 -0.20
CA ARG A 89 7.37 5.03 -1.52
C ARG A 89 8.14 3.76 -1.85
N PHE A 90 8.07 3.35 -3.10
CA PHE A 90 8.70 2.17 -3.66
C PHE A 90 9.48 2.62 -4.92
N ASP A 91 10.72 2.16 -5.08
CA ASP A 91 11.63 2.55 -6.17
C ASP A 91 12.25 1.34 -6.87
#